data_AF-A0A166QTF2-F1
#
_entry.id   AF-A0A166QTF2-F1
#
_cell.length_a   1.000
_cell.length_b   1.000
_cell.length_c   1.000
_cell.angle_alpha   90.00
_cell.angle_beta   90.00
_cell.angle_gamma   90.00
#
_symmetry.space_group_name_H-M   'P 1'
#
loop_
_entity.id
_entity.type
_entity.pdbx_description
1 polymer ?
#
loop_
_entity_poly.entity_id
_entity_poly.type
_entity_poly.pdbx_seq_one_letter_code
_entity_poly.pdbx_strand_id
1 'polypeptide(L)'
;MIQRVKVFTGTLIVAGVLLSAGCAARWIEEPSPQVKGLVNDLKLEGYECKARLEDIVCKQGTPYRQKQPKLCDSKNGCVAQADFLVSNVYFLAQQGNGIPRITQEVERKLDDAFVKP
;
A
#
# COMPACT_ATOMS: atom_id res chain seq x y z
N MET A 1 -7.59 12.72 66.75
CA MET A 1 -8.43 12.47 65.56
C MET A 1 -7.90 13.31 64.41
N ILE A 2 -7.41 12.62 63.36
CA ILE A 2 -7.37 13.01 61.94
C ILE A 2 -6.45 14.19 61.53
N GLN A 3 -5.23 13.82 61.12
CA GLN A 3 -4.39 14.52 60.15
C GLN A 3 -5.08 14.51 58.77
N ARG A 4 -5.13 15.65 58.06
CA ARG A 4 -5.38 15.69 56.61
C ARG A 4 -4.31 16.54 55.94
N VAL A 5 -3.27 15.87 55.46
CA VAL A 5 -2.29 16.43 54.53
C VAL A 5 -2.98 16.55 53.18
N LYS A 6 -3.14 17.79 52.69
CA LYS A 6 -3.58 18.07 51.31
C LYS A 6 -2.37 17.85 50.40
N VAL A 7 -2.30 16.67 49.79
CA VAL A 7 -1.32 16.37 48.75
C VAL A 7 -1.74 17.06 47.45
N PHE A 8 -0.83 17.89 46.95
CA PHE A 8 -0.88 18.58 45.66
C PHE A 8 -0.88 17.56 44.51
N THR A 9 -2.03 17.34 43.87
CA THR A 9 -2.14 16.60 42.60
C THR A 9 -2.08 17.57 41.45
N GLY A 10 -0.86 17.92 41.03
CA GLY A 10 -0.65 18.89 39.96
C GLY A 10 0.66 18.67 39.20
N THR A 11 0.98 17.43 38.83
CA THR A 11 2.02 17.10 37.83
C THR A 11 2.09 15.57 37.65
N LEU A 12 1.34 15.00 36.71
CA LEU A 12 1.59 13.62 36.21
C LEU A 12 0.66 13.19 35.04
N ILE A 13 0.52 14.00 33.98
CA ILE A 13 -0.11 13.52 32.73
C ILE A 13 0.59 14.15 31.51
N VAL A 14 1.91 13.95 31.36
CA VAL A 14 2.62 14.28 30.09
C VAL A 14 3.57 13.15 29.66
N ALA A 15 3.64 12.03 30.38
CA ALA A 15 4.54 10.92 30.03
C ALA A 15 3.90 9.83 29.13
N GLY A 16 2.58 9.87 28.88
CA GLY A 16 1.87 8.77 28.22
C GLY A 16 1.73 8.86 26.69
N VAL A 17 1.99 10.01 26.08
CA VAL A 17 1.65 10.23 24.65
C VAL A 17 2.80 9.86 23.69
N LEU A 18 4.04 9.73 24.18
CA LEU A 18 5.21 9.44 23.35
C LEU A 18 5.38 7.95 22.94
N LEU A 19 4.56 7.03 23.45
CA LEU A 19 4.63 5.60 23.08
C LEU A 19 3.78 5.21 21.87
N SER A 20 3.11 6.17 21.22
CA SER A 20 2.24 5.91 20.05
C SER A 20 2.91 6.22 18.70
N ALA A 21 4.17 6.68 18.71
CA ALA A 21 4.93 6.88 17.49
C ALA A 21 5.61 5.57 17.04
N GLY A 22 5.04 4.94 16.02
CA GLY A 22 5.84 4.22 15.02
C GLY A 22 6.07 2.73 15.26
N CYS A 23 5.01 1.93 15.24
CA CYS A 23 5.13 0.51 14.88
C CYS A 23 5.30 0.32 13.36
N ALA A 24 6.13 1.14 12.70
CA ALA A 24 6.60 0.77 11.37
C ALA A 24 7.65 -0.33 11.58
N ALA A 25 7.58 -1.40 10.78
CA ALA A 25 8.54 -2.47 10.92
C ALA A 25 9.95 -1.91 10.67
N ARG A 26 10.85 -2.01 11.65
CA ARG A 26 12.21 -1.41 11.63
C ARG A 26 13.04 -1.76 10.38
N TRP A 27 12.74 -2.88 9.74
CA TRP A 27 13.39 -3.27 8.48
C TRP A 27 13.04 -2.36 7.31
N ILE A 28 11.94 -1.59 7.35
CA ILE A 28 11.53 -0.67 6.29
C ILE A 28 12.41 0.58 6.28
N GLU A 29 12.88 1.01 7.46
CA GLU A 29 13.84 2.11 7.60
C GLU A 29 15.23 1.67 7.12
N GLU A 30 15.62 0.43 7.44
CA GLU A 30 16.89 -0.17 7.03
C GLU A 30 16.69 -1.54 6.35
N PRO A 31 16.22 -1.56 5.09
CA PRO A 31 15.99 -2.81 4.38
C PRO A 31 17.32 -3.50 4.05
N SER A 32 17.29 -4.83 3.99
CA SER A 32 18.44 -5.62 3.59
C SER A 32 18.92 -5.23 2.19
N PRO A 33 20.21 -5.41 1.86
CA PRO A 33 20.73 -5.11 0.53
C PRO A 33 19.95 -5.80 -0.60
N GLN A 34 19.43 -6.99 -0.35
CA GLN A 34 18.62 -7.76 -1.29
C GLN A 34 17.28 -7.08 -1.58
N VAL A 35 16.57 -6.63 -0.53
CA VAL A 35 15.31 -5.88 -0.68
C VAL A 35 15.57 -4.56 -1.41
N LYS A 36 16.65 -3.85 -1.06
CA LYS A 36 17.04 -2.60 -1.73
C LYS A 36 17.31 -2.80 -3.22
N GLY A 37 18.06 -3.85 -3.57
CA GLY A 37 18.34 -4.22 -4.96
C GLY A 37 17.06 -4.47 -5.74
N LEU A 38 16.19 -5.36 -5.22
CA LEU A 38 14.92 -5.68 -5.87
C LEU A 38 14.01 -4.46 -6.05
N VAL A 39 13.90 -3.59 -5.04
CA VAL A 39 13.11 -2.35 -5.16
C VAL A 39 13.68 -1.44 -6.26
N ASN A 40 15.00 -1.36 -6.40
CA ASN A 40 15.63 -0.55 -7.45
C ASN A 40 15.41 -1.17 -8.83
N ASP A 41 15.52 -2.48 -8.97
CA ASP A 41 15.28 -3.20 -10.22
C ASP A 41 13.83 -2.98 -10.68
N LEU A 42 12.85 -3.13 -9.78
CA LEU A 42 11.45 -2.87 -10.07
C LEU A 42 11.21 -1.41 -10.48
N LYS A 43 11.88 -0.43 -9.85
CA LYS A 43 11.79 0.97 -10.28
C LYS A 43 12.34 1.19 -11.69
N LEU A 44 13.43 0.51 -12.06
CA LEU A 44 14.00 0.57 -13.41
C LEU A 44 13.07 -0.06 -14.46
N GLU A 45 12.30 -1.08 -14.07
CA GLU A 45 11.26 -1.69 -14.91
C GLU A 45 9.97 -0.84 -15.01
N GLY A 46 9.92 0.32 -14.36
CA GLY A 46 8.78 1.23 -14.41
C GLY A 46 7.71 0.96 -13.36
N TYR A 47 8.05 0.30 -12.25
CA TYR A 47 7.17 0.18 -11.09
C TYR A 47 7.31 1.38 -10.14
N GLU A 48 6.18 1.84 -9.61
CA GLU A 48 6.09 2.80 -8.53
C GLU A 48 6.06 2.09 -7.19
N CYS A 49 7.15 2.19 -6.43
CA CYS A 49 7.28 1.57 -5.11
C CYS A 49 6.99 2.56 -3.97
N LYS A 50 6.12 2.16 -3.03
CA LYS A 50 5.75 2.92 -1.82
C LYS A 50 5.86 2.04 -0.59
N ALA A 51 6.54 2.52 0.44
CA ALA A 51 6.62 1.85 1.73
C ALA A 51 5.31 2.04 2.52
N ARG A 52 4.85 0.98 3.18
CA ARG A 52 3.76 0.98 4.17
C ARG A 52 4.32 0.58 5.54
N LEU A 53 3.45 0.32 6.51
CA LEU A 53 3.87 -0.05 7.88
C LEU A 53 4.55 -1.43 7.95
N GLU A 54 4.15 -2.36 7.08
CA GLU A 54 4.56 -3.77 7.16
C GLU A 54 5.17 -4.33 5.87
N ASP A 55 5.07 -3.60 4.76
CA ASP A 55 5.55 -4.00 3.44
C ASP A 55 5.95 -2.80 2.57
N ILE A 56 6.63 -3.07 1.46
CA ILE A 56 6.85 -2.14 0.36
C ILE A 56 6.01 -2.65 -0.82
N VAL A 57 5.13 -1.78 -1.31
CA VAL A 57 4.24 -2.10 -2.43
C VAL A 57 4.78 -1.44 -3.70
N CYS A 58 5.16 -2.24 -4.67
CA CYS A 58 5.59 -1.81 -5.99
C CYS A 58 4.51 -2.11 -7.02
N LYS A 59 3.88 -1.06 -7.55
CA LYS A 59 2.82 -1.17 -8.56
C LYS A 59 3.34 -0.80 -9.94
N GLN A 60 2.98 -1.56 -10.96
CA GLN A 60 3.32 -1.24 -12.34
C GLN A 60 2.78 0.14 -12.73
N GLY A 61 3.65 1.05 -13.17
CA GLY A 61 3.29 2.44 -13.47
C GLY A 61 2.29 2.55 -14.62
N THR A 62 2.55 1.83 -15.72
CA THR A 62 1.65 1.79 -16.88
C THR A 62 0.82 0.50 -16.89
N PRO A 63 -0.49 0.53 -16.61
CA PRO A 63 -1.35 -0.65 -16.67
C PRO A 63 -1.53 -1.14 -18.11
N TYR A 64 -1.66 -2.46 -18.26
CA TYR A 64 -2.15 -3.06 -19.49
C TYR A 64 -3.65 -2.82 -19.64
N ARG A 65 -4.07 -2.34 -20.81
CA ARG A 65 -5.48 -2.07 -21.12
C ARG A 65 -6.11 -3.29 -21.80
N GLN A 66 -6.93 -4.01 -21.06
CA GLN A 66 -7.72 -5.13 -21.58
C GLN A 66 -9.05 -4.63 -22.15
N LYS A 67 -9.14 -4.61 -23.48
CA LYS A 67 -10.38 -4.28 -24.19
C LYS A 67 -11.50 -5.25 -23.84
N GLN A 68 -12.69 -4.72 -23.60
CA GLN A 68 -13.90 -5.51 -23.40
C GLN A 68 -14.69 -5.68 -24.70
N PRO A 69 -15.42 -6.80 -24.86
CA PRO A 69 -16.33 -6.96 -25.97
C PRO A 69 -17.40 -5.87 -25.94
N LYS A 70 -17.93 -5.51 -27.11
CA LYS A 70 -19.07 -4.59 -27.18
C LYS A 70 -20.32 -5.31 -26.69
N LEU A 71 -21.18 -4.60 -25.96
CA LEU A 71 -22.49 -5.10 -25.57
C LEU A 71 -23.47 -4.77 -26.69
N CYS A 72 -24.11 -5.77 -27.28
CA CYS A 72 -25.06 -5.59 -28.36
C CYS A 72 -26.48 -5.93 -27.89
N ASP A 73 -27.41 -5.00 -28.05
CA ASP A 73 -28.83 -5.24 -27.84
C ASP A 73 -29.68 -4.67 -29.00
N SER A 74 -30.93 -5.10 -29.10
CA SER A 74 -31.82 -4.71 -30.21
C SER A 74 -32.31 -3.25 -30.16
N LYS A 75 -32.13 -2.56 -29.04
CA LYS A 75 -32.60 -1.18 -28.82
C LYS A 75 -31.50 -0.15 -29.07
N ASN A 76 -30.28 -0.46 -28.67
CA ASN A 76 -29.13 0.45 -28.61
C ASN A 76 -28.03 0.06 -29.60
N GLY A 77 -28.15 -1.08 -30.28
CA GLY A 77 -27.08 -1.61 -31.12
C GLY A 77 -25.88 -2.07 -30.28
N CYS A 78 -24.68 -2.08 -30.88
CA CYS A 78 -23.46 -2.49 -30.20
C CYS A 78 -22.74 -1.31 -29.54
N VAL A 79 -22.85 -1.20 -28.22
CA VAL A 79 -22.21 -0.16 -27.42
C VAL A 79 -20.85 -0.64 -26.89
N ALA A 80 -19.86 0.25 -26.89
CA ALA A 80 -18.56 -0.03 -26.28
C ALA A 80 -18.72 -0.17 -24.76
N GLN A 81 -17.90 -1.02 -24.15
CA GLN A 81 -17.85 -1.20 -22.70
C GLN A 81 -16.56 -0.60 -22.14
N ALA A 82 -16.58 -0.31 -20.85
CA ALA A 82 -15.40 0.13 -20.13
C ALA A 82 -14.31 -0.95 -20.17
N ASP A 83 -13.09 -0.56 -20.52
CA ASP A 83 -11.93 -1.45 -20.53
C ASP A 83 -11.54 -1.82 -19.09
N PHE A 84 -10.85 -2.95 -18.90
CA PHE A 84 -10.15 -3.20 -17.65
C PHE A 84 -8.70 -2.71 -17.75
N LEU A 85 -8.24 -2.01 -16.73
CA LEU A 85 -6.84 -1.73 -16.48
C LEU A 85 -6.27 -2.85 -15.58
N VAL A 86 -5.24 -3.51 -16.07
CA VAL A 86 -4.58 -4.64 -15.41
C VAL A 86 -3.16 -4.23 -15.06
N SER A 87 -2.80 -4.30 -13.78
CA SER A 87 -1.47 -3.97 -13.28
C SER A 87 -0.90 -5.10 -12.44
N ASN A 88 0.39 -5.37 -12.60
CA ASN A 88 1.11 -6.17 -11.61
C ASN A 88 1.40 -5.34 -10.36
N VAL A 89 1.25 -5.96 -9.20
CA VAL A 89 1.57 -5.38 -7.90
C VAL A 89 2.43 -6.36 -7.12
N TYR A 90 3.59 -5.91 -6.68
CA TYR A 90 4.48 -6.66 -5.80
C TYR A 90 4.39 -6.14 -4.38
N PHE A 91 4.25 -7.05 -3.43
CA PHE A 91 4.33 -6.80 -2.00
C PHE A 91 5.64 -7.41 -1.50
N LEU A 92 6.50 -6.56 -0.98
CA LEU A 92 7.82 -6.92 -0.49
C LEU A 92 7.82 -6.75 1.02
N ALA A 93 8.06 -7.83 1.76
CA ALA A 93 8.27 -7.80 3.20
C ALA A 93 9.65 -8.39 3.53
N GLN A 94 10.15 -8.18 4.74
CA GLN A 94 11.37 -8.81 5.22
C GLN A 94 11.07 -9.64 6.46
N GLN A 95 11.44 -10.92 6.41
CA GLN A 95 11.36 -11.80 7.58
C GLN A 95 12.47 -11.44 8.59
N GLY A 96 12.29 -11.81 9.86
CA GLY A 96 13.25 -11.49 10.93
C GLY A 96 14.67 -12.05 10.76
N ASN A 97 14.89 -12.91 9.76
CA ASN A 97 16.20 -13.43 9.34
C ASN A 97 16.82 -12.66 8.16
N GLY A 98 16.22 -11.54 7.73
CA GLY A 98 16.72 -10.71 6.63
C GLY A 98 16.31 -11.18 5.23
N ILE A 99 15.59 -12.30 5.11
CA ILE A 99 15.16 -12.85 3.83
C ILE A 99 13.92 -12.08 3.33
N PRO A 100 13.91 -11.61 2.07
CA PRO A 100 12.73 -10.99 1.48
C PRO A 100 11.61 -12.02 1.30
N ARG A 101 10.40 -11.66 1.71
CA ARG A 101 9.16 -12.31 1.29
C ARG A 101 8.56 -11.47 0.17
N ILE A 102 8.29 -12.10 -0.96
CA ILE A 102 7.74 -11.44 -2.15
C ILE A 102 6.41 -12.08 -2.46
N THR A 103 5.37 -11.26 -2.66
CA THR A 103 4.07 -11.72 -3.15
C THR A 103 3.69 -10.88 -4.35
N GLN A 104 3.23 -11.51 -5.42
CA GLN A 104 2.77 -10.85 -6.63
C GLN A 104 1.27 -11.04 -6.76
N GLU A 105 0.57 -9.95 -7.03
CA GLU A 105 -0.85 -9.94 -7.36
C GLU A 105 -1.08 -9.20 -8.68
N VAL A 106 -2.22 -9.53 -9.30
CA VAL A 106 -2.71 -8.83 -10.49
C VAL A 106 -3.91 -8.01 -10.07
N GLU A 107 -3.75 -6.69 -10.04
CA GLU A 107 -4.85 -5.77 -9.78
C GLU A 107 -5.61 -5.51 -11.09
N ARG A 108 -6.94 -5.71 -11.05
CA ARG A 108 -7.83 -5.41 -12.17
C ARG A 108 -8.82 -4.33 -11.75
N LYS A 109 -8.84 -3.20 -12.47
CA LYS A 109 -9.76 -2.08 -12.24
C LYS A 109 -10.50 -1.72 -13.52
N LEU A 110 -11.73 -1.26 -13.40
CA LEU A 110 -12.45 -0.71 -14.55
C LEU A 110 -11.83 0.64 -14.91
N ASP A 111 -11.74 0.97 -16.20
CA ASP A 111 -11.27 2.28 -16.64
C ASP A 111 -12.35 3.34 -16.38
N ASP A 112 -12.16 4.12 -15.31
CA ASP A 112 -13.08 5.18 -14.88
C ASP A 112 -13.30 6.26 -15.95
N ALA A 113 -12.41 6.38 -16.94
CA ALA A 113 -12.59 7.27 -18.08
C ALA A 113 -13.83 6.93 -18.95
N PHE A 114 -14.33 5.70 -18.84
CA PHE A 114 -15.53 5.25 -19.54
C PHE A 114 -16.83 5.52 -18.74
N VAL A 115 -16.73 6.00 -17.48
CA VAL A 115 -17.87 6.28 -16.59
C VAL A 115 -18.38 7.72 -16.76
N LYS A 116 -18.25 8.31 -17.95
CA LYS A 116 -18.85 9.61 -18.27
C LYS A 116 -20.08 9.41 -19.17
N PRO A 117 -21.29 9.79 -18.72
CA PRO A 117 -22.49 9.79 -19.57
C PRO A 117 -22.40 10.83 -20.69
#